data_AF-A0A527IBZ5-F1
#
_entry.id   AF-A0A527IBZ5-F1
#
_cell.length_a   1.000
_cell.length_b   1.000
_cell.length_c   1.000
_cell.angle_alpha   90.00
_cell.angle_beta   90.00
_cell.angle_gamma   90.00
#
_symmetry.space_group_name_H-M   'P 1'
#
loop_
_entity.id
_entity.type
_entity.pdbx_description
1 polymer ?
#
loop_
_entity_poly.entity_id
_entity_poly.type
_entity_poly.pdbx_seq_one_letter_code
_entity_poly.pdbx_strand_id
1 'polypeptide(L)' 'MTRKQLRLGAFMRPVSLHTGAWRYPGAYLDANFNFAHLKRFAQTLEA' A
#
# COMPACT_ATOMS: atom_id res chain seq x y z
N MET A 1 20.55 -22.95 17.16
CA MET A 1 20.51 -21.62 16.51
C MET A 1 19.06 -21.21 16.32
N THR A 2 18.68 -19.98 16.67
CA THR A 2 17.31 -19.48 16.40
C THR A 2 17.17 -19.09 14.93
N ARG A 3 16.10 -19.56 14.28
CA ARG A 3 15.79 -19.17 12.90
C ARG A 3 15.25 -17.75 12.90
N LYS A 4 16.05 -16.79 12.42
CA LYS A 4 15.61 -15.40 12.24
C LYS A 4 14.71 -15.31 11.01
N GLN A 5 13.58 -14.61 11.12
CA GLN A 5 12.66 -14.36 10.02
C GLN A 5 12.44 -12.85 9.90
N LEU A 6 12.55 -12.33 8.68
CA LEU A 6 12.23 -10.93 8.38
C LEU A 6 10.72 -10.73 8.50
N ARG A 7 10.31 -9.69 9.23
CA ARG A 7 8.91 -9.28 9.35
C ARG A 7 8.67 -8.14 8.38
N LEU A 8 7.81 -8.36 7.40
CA LEU A 8 7.40 -7.35 6.43
C LEU A 8 6.07 -6.74 6.87
N GLY A 9 5.96 -5.43 6.70
CA GLY A 9 4.73 -4.68 6.97
C GLY A 9 4.63 -3.52 5.99
N ALA A 10 3.41 -3.19 5.59
CA ALA A 10 3.12 -2.13 4.66
C ALA A 10 2.36 -0.99 5.35
N PHE A 11 2.73 0.24 5.04
CA PHE A 11 2.04 1.43 5.52
C PHE A 11 0.94 1.83 4.54
N MET A 12 -0.30 1.85 5.01
CA MET A 12 -1.48 1.93 4.15
C MET A 12 -2.27 3.24 4.28
N ARG A 13 -1.91 4.15 5.21
CA ARG A 13 -2.61 5.44 5.35
C ARG A 13 -1.68 6.58 5.79
N PRO A 14 -1.36 7.54 4.90
CA PRO A 14 -1.71 7.56 3.47
C PRO A 14 -1.11 6.37 2.68
N VAL A 15 -1.75 6.01 1.57
CA VAL A 15 -1.32 4.89 0.69
C VAL A 15 0.06 5.09 0.04
N SER A 16 0.60 6.31 0.12
CA SER A 16 1.93 6.66 -0.36
C SER A 16 2.52 7.77 0.50
N LEU A 17 3.83 7.72 0.72
CA LEU A 17 4.60 8.78 1.38
C LEU A 17 4.87 9.97 0.45
N HIS A 18 4.84 9.75 -0.87
CA HIS A 18 5.15 10.78 -1.84
C HIS A 18 3.91 11.63 -2.15
N THR A 19 3.91 12.92 -1.79
CA THR A 19 2.77 13.83 -1.93
C THR A 19 2.20 13.87 -3.36
N GLY A 20 3.06 13.78 -4.38
CA GLY A 20 2.67 13.78 -5.79
C GLY A 20 2.40 12.40 -6.40
N ALA A 21 2.30 11.33 -5.60
CA ALA A 21 2.19 9.95 -6.11
C ALA A 21 0.98 9.75 -7.05
N TRP A 22 -0.10 10.49 -6.81
CA TRP A 22 -1.30 10.49 -7.65
C TRP A 22 -1.03 10.90 -9.11
N ARG A 23 0.03 11.66 -9.39
CA ARG A 23 0.37 12.12 -10.74
C ARG A 23 1.02 11.04 -11.61
N TYR A 24 1.44 9.93 -11.02
CA TYR A 24 2.09 8.86 -11.76
C TYR A 24 1.11 8.18 -12.74
N PRO A 25 1.47 7.97 -14.01
CA PRO A 25 0.60 7.27 -14.96
C PRO A 25 0.18 5.89 -14.44
N GLY A 26 -1.13 5.66 -14.32
CA GLY A 26 -1.69 4.41 -13.78
C GLY A 26 -1.88 4.38 -12.26
N ALA A 27 -1.53 5.45 -11.53
CA ALA A 27 -1.92 5.60 -10.13
C ALA A 27 -3.40 5.93 -9.97
N TYR A 28 -3.94 5.61 -8.80
CA TYR A 28 -5.28 6.01 -8.39
C TYR A 28 -5.24 7.41 -7.76
N LEU A 29 -5.94 8.37 -8.36
CA LEU A 29 -6.01 9.76 -7.88
C LEU A 29 -6.69 9.87 -6.50
N ASP A 30 -7.65 8.99 -6.26
CA ASP A 30 -8.52 8.94 -5.07
C ASP A 30 -8.13 7.81 -4.11
N ALA A 31 -6.93 7.23 -4.25
CA ALA A 31 -6.50 6.03 -3.53
C ALA A 31 -6.70 6.08 -2.00
N ASN A 32 -6.50 7.26 -1.39
CA ASN A 32 -6.68 7.46 0.05
C ASN A 32 -8.15 7.51 0.50
N PHE A 33 -9.09 7.71 -0.43
CA PHE A 33 -10.50 7.97 -0.18
C PHE A 33 -11.43 6.87 -0.74
N ASN A 34 -10.88 5.89 -1.46
CA ASN A 34 -11.64 4.84 -2.11
C ASN A 34 -11.44 3.49 -1.42
N PHE A 35 -12.48 3.01 -0.73
CA PHE A 35 -12.43 1.75 0.00
C PHE A 35 -12.13 0.54 -0.89
N ALA A 36 -12.64 0.52 -2.13
CA ALA A 36 -12.40 -0.61 -3.04
C ALA A 36 -10.91 -0.71 -3.42
N HIS A 37 -10.25 0.42 -3.62
CA HIS A 37 -8.80 0.47 -3.84
C HIS A 37 -8.03 0.01 -2.60
N LEU A 38 -8.37 0.55 -1.42
CA LEU A 38 -7.74 0.14 -0.15
C LEU A 38 -7.87 -1.35 0.12
N LYS A 39 -9.06 -1.92 -0.10
CA LYS A 39 -9.30 -3.37 0.01
C LYS A 39 -8.40 -4.15 -0.93
N ARG A 40 -8.34 -3.78 -2.21
CA ARG A 40 -7.48 -4.45 -3.19
C ARG A 40 -6.00 -4.38 -2.80
N PHE A 41 -5.52 -3.22 -2.35
CA PHE A 41 -4.13 -3.05 -1.92
C PHE A 41 -3.79 -3.96 -0.74
N ALA A 42 -4.66 -4.01 0.28
CA ALA A 42 -4.46 -4.88 1.44
C ALA A 42 -4.39 -6.36 1.02
N GLN A 43 -5.32 -6.80 0.16
CA GLN A 43 -5.32 -8.17 -0.38
C GLN A 43 -4.05 -8.50 -1.18
N THR A 44 -3.53 -7.55 -1.96
CA THR A 44 -2.25 -7.74 -2.68
C THR A 44 -1.07 -7.91 -1.73
N LEU A 45 -1.09 -7.27 -0.56
CA LEU A 45 -0.01 -7.32 0.43
C LEU A 45 -0.07 -8.55 1.34
N GLU A 46 -1.18 -9.29 1.33
CA GLU A 46 -1.32 -10.58 2.02
C GLU A 46 -0.65 -11.74 1.27
N ALA A 47 -0.48 -11.61 -0.06
CA ALA A 47 0.11 -12.62 -0.94
C ALA A 47 1.65 -12.55 -0.96
#